data_AF-A0A0D1YRG8-F1
#
_entry.id   AF-A0A0D1YRG8-F1
#
_cell.length_a   1.000
_cell.length_b   1.000
_cell.length_c   1.000
_cell.angle_alpha   90.00
_cell.angle_beta   90.00
_cell.angle_gamma   90.00
#
_symmetry.space_group_name_H-M   'P 1'
#
loop_
_entity.id
_entity.type
_entity.pdbx_description
1 polymer ?
#
loop_
_entity_poly.entity_id
_entity_poly.type
_entity_poly.pdbx_seq_one_letter_code
_entity_poly.pdbx_strand_id
1 'polypeptide(L)'
;MGRTQPSLGLAPPAQRKDARAKAAKITVNKTIPAILASSTKARKGVEGSTLIIDPAANGVKSGAKRPKMGENEDGADGKVKVRVIVGDTLSVARTLSKAVSHAGQSTKPKKNVAVLNMASPLLPGGGFLNGASAQEESLCFRTTLYPALRDEFYRLPEVGAVWTEDVCVFRDETGNDLSKNERWWVDVISAGMLRFPDVEGDEGEEPRYASAKDRDLAVRKVKCIMQILKSKGVGQCVLGAWGCGAYGNPVGEVARAFQKVILHDGKGNGRGDLKEIVFAIKERKMALDFARYLDKNLQVEEVARDQPEQIDEEEERDAEAIRELQEQISQLDVRIEQCKTPSLTASLETIRAGLKDQLAQRPKVTATTDSAEDASSDDEDEDASE
;
A
#
# COMPACT_ATOMS: atom_id res chain seq x y z
N MET A 1 3.63 -41.58 13.58
CA MET A 1 2.37 -40.81 13.54
C MET A 1 2.37 -39.98 12.26
N GLY A 2 1.63 -40.41 11.24
CA GLY A 2 1.51 -39.69 9.97
C GLY A 2 0.46 -38.60 10.07
N ARG A 3 0.75 -37.42 9.50
CA ARG A 3 -0.19 -36.30 9.41
C ARG A 3 -1.48 -36.77 8.71
N THR A 4 -2.63 -36.59 9.36
CA THR A 4 -3.95 -37.05 8.90
C THR A 4 -4.63 -36.08 7.94
N GLN A 5 -3.99 -34.97 7.61
CA GLN A 5 -4.42 -34.06 6.55
C GLN A 5 -3.22 -33.78 5.63
N PRO A 6 -3.36 -33.93 4.29
CA PRO A 6 -2.35 -33.45 3.37
C PRO A 6 -2.26 -31.93 3.57
N SER A 7 -1.08 -31.43 3.94
CA SER A 7 -0.82 -30.00 3.82
C SER A 7 -1.06 -29.65 2.35
N LEU A 8 -2.09 -28.83 2.07
CA LEU A 8 -2.25 -28.19 0.77
C LEU A 8 -1.10 -27.19 0.65
N GLY A 9 0.10 -27.71 0.40
CA GLY A 9 1.28 -26.90 0.15
C GLY A 9 0.98 -26.03 -1.06
N LEU A 10 1.20 -24.74 -0.93
CA LEU A 10 0.98 -23.82 -2.03
C LEU A 10 1.90 -24.13 -3.19
N ALA A 11 1.38 -23.90 -4.39
CA ALA A 11 2.14 -24.05 -5.61
C ALA A 11 3.45 -23.24 -5.52
N PRO A 12 4.57 -23.73 -6.09
CA PRO A 12 5.82 -23.01 -6.16
C PRO A 12 5.65 -21.54 -6.61
N PRO A 13 6.47 -20.59 -6.10
CA PRO A 13 6.35 -19.16 -6.43
C PRO A 13 6.28 -18.86 -7.94
N ALA A 14 7.07 -19.58 -8.75
CA ALA A 14 7.04 -19.47 -10.20
C ALA A 14 5.66 -19.85 -10.79
N GLN A 15 5.05 -20.94 -10.31
CA GLN A 15 3.73 -21.36 -10.76
C GLN A 15 2.64 -20.38 -10.34
N ARG A 16 2.73 -19.79 -9.14
CA ARG A 16 1.82 -18.72 -8.70
C ARG A 16 1.94 -17.48 -9.58
N LYS A 17 3.16 -17.07 -9.92
CA LYS A 17 3.42 -15.96 -10.86
C LYS A 17 2.83 -16.23 -12.24
N ASP A 18 3.03 -17.42 -12.80
CA ASP A 18 2.48 -17.80 -14.10
C ASP A 18 0.95 -17.86 -14.08
N ALA A 19 0.35 -18.35 -12.99
CA ALA A 19 -1.10 -18.34 -12.79
C ALA A 19 -1.64 -16.90 -12.79
N ARG A 20 -0.99 -15.98 -12.07
CA ARG A 20 -1.34 -14.54 -12.08
C ARG A 20 -1.19 -13.94 -13.48
N ALA A 21 -0.11 -14.22 -14.19
CA ALA A 21 0.10 -13.74 -15.56
C ALA A 21 -1.00 -14.24 -16.51
N LYS A 22 -1.41 -15.51 -16.39
CA LYS A 22 -2.52 -16.08 -17.16
C LYS A 22 -3.85 -15.40 -16.82
N ALA A 23 -4.13 -15.19 -15.53
CA ALA A 23 -5.34 -14.50 -15.07
C ALA A 23 -5.37 -13.03 -15.53
N ALA A 24 -4.24 -12.33 -15.53
CA ALA A 24 -4.09 -10.98 -16.05
C ALA A 24 -4.44 -10.92 -17.55
N LYS A 25 -3.90 -11.83 -18.36
CA LYS A 25 -4.21 -11.93 -19.79
C LYS A 25 -5.69 -12.20 -20.05
N ILE A 26 -6.34 -13.05 -19.24
CA ILE A 26 -7.80 -13.28 -19.33
C ILE A 26 -8.56 -12.00 -18.98
N THR A 27 -8.13 -11.30 -17.92
CA THR A 27 -8.77 -10.08 -17.46
C THR A 27 -8.76 -9.00 -18.54
N VAL A 28 -7.62 -8.77 -19.19
CA VAL A 28 -7.47 -7.76 -20.25
C VAL A 28 -8.20 -8.16 -21.53
N ASN A 29 -8.13 -9.42 -21.94
CA ASN A 29 -8.67 -9.83 -23.24
C ASN A 29 -10.15 -10.25 -23.21
N LYS A 30 -10.71 -10.54 -22.04
CA LYS A 30 -12.10 -11.02 -21.90
C LYS A 30 -12.90 -10.19 -20.89
N THR A 31 -12.47 -10.14 -19.64
CA THR A 31 -13.26 -9.55 -18.54
C THR A 31 -13.49 -8.05 -18.74
N ILE A 32 -12.42 -7.28 -18.94
CA ILE A 32 -12.52 -5.83 -19.12
C ILE A 32 -13.33 -5.48 -20.38
N PRO A 33 -13.07 -6.05 -21.58
CA PRO A 33 -13.88 -5.80 -22.77
C PRO A 33 -15.38 -6.07 -22.55
N ALA A 34 -15.74 -7.15 -21.87
CA ALA A 34 -17.14 -7.45 -21.55
C ALA A 34 -17.78 -6.39 -20.63
N ILE A 35 -17.02 -5.86 -19.66
CA ILE A 35 -17.48 -4.77 -18.79
C ILE A 35 -17.65 -3.48 -19.58
N LEU A 36 -16.69 -3.11 -20.43
CA LEU A 36 -16.76 -1.89 -21.25
C LEU A 36 -17.88 -1.95 -22.30
N ALA A 37 -18.17 -3.14 -22.84
CA ALA A 37 -19.30 -3.35 -23.74
C ALA A 37 -20.65 -3.15 -23.02
N SER A 38 -20.76 -3.62 -21.78
CA SER A 38 -22.01 -3.60 -20.99
C SER A 38 -22.22 -2.36 -20.11
N SER A 39 -21.20 -1.50 -19.97
CA SER A 39 -21.25 -0.30 -19.12
C SER A 39 -20.69 0.93 -19.84
N THR A 40 -21.58 1.82 -20.27
CA THR A 40 -21.22 3.12 -20.87
C THR A 40 -20.41 3.98 -19.91
N LYS A 41 -20.66 3.90 -18.61
CA LYS A 41 -19.93 4.65 -17.58
C LYS A 41 -18.46 4.22 -17.54
N ALA A 42 -18.19 2.91 -17.47
CA ALA A 42 -16.81 2.39 -17.48
C ALA A 42 -16.08 2.73 -18.78
N ARG A 43 -16.78 2.61 -19.92
CA ARG A 43 -16.21 2.95 -21.23
C ARG A 43 -15.77 4.42 -21.31
N LYS A 44 -16.67 5.34 -20.93
CA LYS A 44 -16.35 6.78 -20.90
C LYS A 44 -15.22 7.11 -19.93
N GLY A 45 -15.16 6.45 -18.78
CA GLY A 45 -14.05 6.62 -17.82
C GLY A 45 -12.69 6.26 -18.41
N VAL A 46 -12.60 5.09 -19.07
CA VAL A 46 -11.38 4.62 -19.75
C VAL A 46 -10.98 5.55 -20.90
N GLU A 47 -11.92 5.88 -21.78
CA GLU A 47 -11.69 6.76 -22.94
C GLU A 47 -11.34 8.20 -22.52
N GLY A 48 -11.87 8.66 -21.39
CA GLY A 48 -11.66 9.99 -20.82
C GLY A 48 -10.36 10.16 -20.03
N SER A 49 -9.47 9.16 -20.01
CA SER A 49 -8.17 9.26 -19.35
C SER A 49 -7.32 10.40 -19.93
N THR A 50 -6.71 11.20 -19.05
CA THR A 50 -5.95 12.40 -19.44
C THR A 50 -4.60 12.47 -18.75
N LEU A 51 -3.54 12.79 -19.50
CA LEU A 51 -2.22 13.09 -18.95
C LEU A 51 -2.15 14.57 -18.54
N ILE A 52 -1.75 14.83 -17.31
CA ILE A 52 -1.55 16.17 -16.75
C ILE A 52 -0.06 16.32 -16.40
N ILE A 53 0.61 17.27 -17.05
CA ILE A 53 2.04 17.56 -16.86
C ILE A 53 2.17 18.85 -16.05
N ASP A 54 3.00 18.81 -15.00
CA ASP A 54 3.36 19.92 -14.10
C ASP A 54 2.33 21.07 -14.06
N PRO A 55 1.24 20.91 -13.30
CA PRO A 55 0.17 21.90 -13.23
C PRO A 55 0.64 23.25 -12.65
N ALA A 56 1.77 23.29 -11.94
CA ALA A 56 2.35 24.52 -11.40
C ALA A 56 3.18 25.29 -12.44
N ALA A 57 3.92 24.60 -13.31
CA ALA A 57 4.71 25.23 -14.38
C ALA A 57 3.84 25.77 -15.53
N ASN A 58 2.68 25.14 -15.78
CA ASN A 58 1.80 25.49 -16.91
C ASN A 58 0.91 26.74 -16.67
N GLY A 59 1.15 27.50 -15.60
CA GLY A 59 0.59 28.84 -15.45
C GLY A 59 -0.93 28.91 -15.61
N VAL A 60 -1.67 27.93 -15.07
CA VAL A 60 -3.14 28.00 -15.01
C VAL A 60 -3.50 29.12 -14.03
N LYS A 61 -3.50 30.36 -14.55
CA LYS A 61 -4.26 31.47 -13.97
C LYS A 61 -5.67 30.93 -13.80
N SER A 62 -6.22 31.04 -12.59
CA SER A 62 -7.61 30.69 -12.27
C SER A 62 -8.60 31.63 -12.97
N GLY A 63 -8.56 31.69 -14.30
CA GLY A 63 -9.27 32.62 -15.17
C GLY A 63 -10.61 32.09 -15.68
N ALA A 64 -11.18 31.06 -15.06
CA ALA A 64 -12.57 30.70 -15.30
C ALA A 64 -13.46 31.50 -14.34
N LYS A 65 -14.21 32.47 -14.89
CA LYS A 65 -15.27 33.19 -14.18
C LYS A 65 -16.17 32.19 -13.45
N ARG A 66 -16.12 32.19 -12.11
CA ARG A 66 -17.08 31.48 -11.25
C ARG A 66 -18.48 32.06 -11.48
N PRO A 67 -19.53 31.25 -11.66
CA PRO A 67 -20.89 31.72 -11.40
C PRO A 67 -20.99 32.09 -9.92
N LYS A 68 -21.54 33.27 -9.60
CA LYS A 68 -21.87 33.64 -8.22
C LYS A 68 -22.92 32.66 -7.69
N MET A 69 -22.52 31.75 -6.81
CA MET A 69 -23.41 30.96 -5.98
C MET A 69 -23.26 31.47 -4.55
N GLY A 70 -24.39 31.76 -3.90
CA GLY A 70 -24.49 32.51 -2.66
C GLY A 70 -23.61 32.00 -1.52
N GLU A 71 -23.13 32.97 -0.74
CA GLU A 71 -22.48 32.79 0.55
C GLU A 71 -23.49 32.14 1.51
N ASN A 72 -23.36 30.82 1.70
CA ASN A 72 -23.81 30.20 2.94
C ASN A 72 -22.54 29.82 3.70
N GLU A 73 -22.28 30.63 4.72
CA GLU A 73 -21.34 30.36 5.80
C GLU A 73 -21.86 29.18 6.62
N ASP A 74 -21.42 27.96 6.28
CA ASP A 74 -21.41 26.86 7.25
C ASP A 74 -19.98 26.71 7.76
N GLY A 75 -19.74 27.36 8.91
CA GLY A 75 -18.53 27.22 9.68
C GLY A 75 -18.38 25.80 10.20
N ALA A 76 -17.37 25.09 9.71
CA ALA A 76 -16.75 23.99 10.41
C ALA A 76 -15.24 24.11 10.18
N ASP A 77 -14.51 24.22 11.28
CA ASP A 77 -13.06 24.44 11.36
C ASP A 77 -12.29 23.53 10.38
N GLY A 78 -11.83 24.12 9.26
CA GLY A 78 -11.55 23.46 7.98
C GLY A 78 -10.22 22.71 7.91
N LYS A 79 -9.99 21.76 8.82
CA LYS A 79 -8.79 20.91 8.83
C LYS A 79 -9.06 19.62 8.03
N VAL A 80 -8.18 19.32 7.06
CA VAL A 80 -8.20 18.04 6.33
C VAL A 80 -7.93 16.92 7.34
N LYS A 81 -8.83 15.92 7.40
CA LYS A 81 -8.62 14.73 8.22
C LYS A 81 -7.59 13.84 7.54
N VAL A 82 -6.54 13.47 8.25
CA VAL A 82 -5.49 12.56 7.76
C VAL A 82 -5.55 11.29 8.60
N ARG A 83 -5.44 10.12 7.95
CA ARG A 83 -5.39 8.80 8.61
C ARG A 83 -4.38 7.89 7.94
N VAL A 84 -3.82 6.95 8.69
CA VAL A 84 -3.05 5.82 8.16
C VAL A 84 -3.80 4.55 8.53
N ILE A 85 -4.05 3.70 7.54
CA ILE A 85 -4.79 2.46 7.73
C ILE A 85 -3.98 1.29 7.17
N VAL A 86 -3.84 0.23 7.96
CA VAL A 86 -3.28 -1.03 7.49
C VAL A 86 -4.29 -1.70 6.57
N GLY A 87 -3.97 -1.79 5.28
CA GLY A 87 -4.86 -2.43 4.32
C GLY A 87 -4.57 -2.13 2.85
N ASP A 88 -5.30 -2.85 2.01
CA ASP A 88 -5.32 -2.68 0.56
C ASP A 88 -5.98 -1.35 0.14
N THR A 89 -5.47 -0.73 -0.93
CA THR A 89 -5.97 0.54 -1.47
C THR A 89 -7.46 0.49 -1.79
N LEU A 90 -7.94 -0.58 -2.44
CA LEU A 90 -9.35 -0.71 -2.83
C LEU A 90 -10.24 -1.08 -1.64
N SER A 91 -9.77 -1.91 -0.71
CA SER A 91 -10.53 -2.25 0.50
C SER A 91 -10.74 -1.01 1.37
N VAL A 92 -9.72 -0.18 1.57
CA VAL A 92 -9.85 1.12 2.26
C VAL A 92 -10.78 2.08 1.50
N ALA A 93 -10.62 2.20 0.18
CA ALA A 93 -11.48 3.06 -0.64
C ALA A 93 -12.95 2.61 -0.61
N ARG A 94 -13.21 1.30 -0.53
CA ARG A 94 -14.56 0.74 -0.41
C ARG A 94 -15.22 1.16 0.90
N THR A 95 -14.49 1.10 2.01
CA THR A 95 -14.98 1.55 3.33
C THR A 95 -15.32 3.03 3.32
N LEU A 96 -14.47 3.88 2.73
CA LEU A 96 -14.75 5.31 2.57
C LEU A 96 -15.99 5.57 1.70
N SER A 97 -16.09 4.88 0.57
CA SER A 97 -17.22 5.00 -0.36
C SER A 97 -18.57 4.62 0.31
N LYS A 98 -18.57 3.57 1.14
CA LYS A 98 -19.74 3.15 1.93
C LYS A 98 -20.09 4.16 3.03
N ALA A 99 -19.11 4.68 3.77
CA ALA A 99 -19.35 5.68 4.82
C ALA A 99 -20.04 6.94 4.28
N VAL A 100 -19.61 7.41 3.10
CA VAL A 100 -20.28 8.52 2.38
C VAL A 100 -21.70 8.15 1.91
N SER A 101 -21.98 6.86 1.72
CA SER A 101 -23.31 6.34 1.38
C SER A 101 -24.31 6.37 2.52
N HIS A 102 -23.85 6.34 3.77
CA HIS A 102 -24.71 6.43 4.94
C HIS A 102 -24.88 7.85 5.49
N ALA A 103 -23.98 8.79 5.16
CA ALA A 103 -23.96 10.15 5.74
C ALA A 103 -24.96 11.18 5.13
N GLY A 104 -26.03 10.75 4.45
CA GLY A 104 -27.17 11.61 4.09
C GLY A 104 -27.33 12.02 2.61
N GLN A 105 -28.58 12.36 2.24
CA GLN A 105 -29.03 12.76 0.90
C GLN A 105 -28.57 14.18 0.55
N SER A 106 -27.39 14.31 -0.05
CA SER A 106 -26.98 15.56 -0.72
C SER A 106 -27.55 15.62 -2.13
N THR A 107 -28.04 16.79 -2.55
CA THR A 107 -28.57 17.05 -3.90
C THR A 107 -27.49 17.21 -4.97
N LYS A 108 -26.20 17.27 -4.57
CA LYS A 108 -25.06 17.32 -5.49
C LYS A 108 -24.67 15.91 -5.95
N PRO A 109 -24.27 15.72 -7.22
CA PRO A 109 -23.77 14.43 -7.69
C PRO A 109 -22.58 13.99 -6.84
N LYS A 110 -22.65 12.78 -6.29
CA LYS A 110 -21.56 12.20 -5.51
C LYS A 110 -20.33 12.01 -6.38
N LYS A 111 -19.22 12.55 -5.92
CA LYS A 111 -17.89 12.25 -6.49
C LYS A 111 -17.37 10.95 -5.92
N ASN A 112 -16.63 10.21 -6.74
CA ASN A 112 -15.98 8.98 -6.33
C ASN A 112 -14.84 9.30 -5.34
N VAL A 113 -14.45 8.31 -4.53
CA VAL A 113 -13.18 8.37 -3.79
C VAL A 113 -12.06 8.26 -4.83
N ALA A 114 -11.05 9.14 -4.74
CA ALA A 114 -9.90 9.05 -5.61
C ALA A 114 -8.82 8.15 -4.99
N VAL A 115 -8.18 7.30 -5.77
CA VAL A 115 -7.07 6.45 -5.31
C VAL A 115 -5.79 6.73 -6.09
N LEU A 116 -4.64 6.69 -5.42
CA LEU A 116 -3.33 6.76 -6.06
C LEU A 116 -2.97 5.37 -6.62
N ASN A 117 -2.83 5.27 -7.94
CA ASN A 117 -2.04 4.20 -8.55
C ASN A 117 -0.56 4.59 -8.45
N MET A 118 0.22 3.79 -7.70
CA MET A 118 1.66 3.96 -7.53
C MET A 118 2.38 3.47 -8.78
N ALA A 119 2.14 4.17 -9.88
CA ALA A 119 2.34 3.69 -11.23
C ALA A 119 3.81 3.51 -11.59
N SER A 120 4.06 2.57 -12.49
CA SER A 120 5.32 2.46 -13.18
C SER A 120 5.54 3.67 -14.09
N PRO A 121 6.69 4.37 -14.01
CA PRO A 121 6.95 5.48 -14.91
C PRO A 121 7.21 5.01 -16.35
N LEU A 122 7.48 3.72 -16.57
CA LEU A 122 7.91 3.20 -17.87
C LEU A 122 6.87 2.35 -18.58
N LEU A 123 6.08 1.56 -17.85
CA LEU A 123 5.22 0.52 -18.43
C LEU A 123 3.79 0.62 -17.88
N PRO A 124 2.76 0.65 -18.74
CA PRO A 124 1.38 0.57 -18.31
C PRO A 124 1.08 -0.64 -17.44
N GLY A 125 0.58 -0.39 -16.23
CA GLY A 125 0.25 -1.47 -15.30
C GLY A 125 1.48 -2.24 -14.79
N GLY A 126 2.69 -1.69 -14.94
CA GLY A 126 3.91 -2.29 -14.43
C GLY A 126 4.14 -3.72 -14.94
N GLY A 127 4.27 -4.66 -14.03
CA GLY A 127 4.44 -6.09 -14.31
C GLY A 127 3.14 -6.88 -14.40
N PHE A 128 1.98 -6.24 -14.56
CA PHE A 128 0.65 -6.87 -14.49
C PHE A 128 0.52 -8.09 -15.40
N LEU A 129 0.88 -7.96 -16.68
CA LEU A 129 0.81 -9.07 -17.64
C LEU A 129 1.86 -10.17 -17.38
N ASN A 130 2.87 -9.88 -16.56
CA ASN A 130 3.94 -10.79 -16.17
C ASN A 130 3.71 -11.43 -14.79
N GLY A 131 2.54 -11.21 -14.19
CA GLY A 131 2.15 -11.83 -12.92
C GLY A 131 2.84 -11.22 -11.69
N ALA A 132 3.36 -9.99 -11.79
CA ALA A 132 3.76 -9.23 -10.62
C ALA A 132 2.53 -8.90 -9.73
N SER A 133 2.78 -8.61 -8.46
CA SER A 133 1.75 -8.50 -7.42
C SER A 133 1.87 -7.24 -6.58
N ALA A 134 2.52 -6.18 -7.09
CA ALA A 134 2.54 -4.90 -6.39
C ALA A 134 1.19 -4.17 -6.52
N GLN A 135 1.12 -2.98 -5.95
CA GLN A 135 -0.13 -2.23 -5.83
C GLN A 135 -0.76 -1.88 -7.19
N GLU A 136 0.05 -1.45 -8.16
CA GLU A 136 -0.41 -1.13 -9.51
C GLU A 136 -1.02 -2.36 -10.19
N GLU A 137 -0.35 -3.51 -10.13
CA GLU A 137 -0.85 -4.75 -10.72
C GLU A 137 -2.16 -5.21 -10.08
N SER A 138 -2.31 -5.02 -8.76
CA SER A 138 -3.56 -5.29 -8.05
C SER A 138 -4.70 -4.39 -8.56
N LEU A 139 -4.44 -3.09 -8.77
CA LEU A 139 -5.41 -2.16 -9.35
C LEU A 139 -5.78 -2.58 -10.79
N CYS A 140 -4.81 -2.91 -11.63
CA CYS A 140 -5.06 -3.36 -13.00
C CYS A 140 -5.82 -4.70 -13.05
N PHE A 141 -5.57 -5.59 -12.09
CA PHE A 141 -6.25 -6.88 -12.00
C PHE A 141 -7.70 -6.74 -11.53
N ARG A 142 -7.99 -5.78 -10.66
CA ARG A 142 -9.31 -5.68 -10.00
C ARG A 142 -10.24 -4.63 -10.59
N THR A 143 -9.73 -3.82 -11.51
CA THR A 143 -10.44 -2.66 -12.04
C THR A 143 -10.28 -2.50 -13.54
N THR A 144 -11.10 -1.62 -14.13
CA THR A 144 -11.02 -1.24 -15.55
C THR A 144 -9.87 -0.26 -15.86
N LEU A 145 -8.93 -0.05 -14.93
CA LEU A 145 -7.84 0.92 -15.07
C LEU A 145 -6.88 0.60 -16.22
N TYR A 146 -6.52 -0.67 -16.42
CA TYR A 146 -5.45 -1.06 -17.35
C TYR A 146 -5.58 -0.44 -18.77
N PRO A 147 -6.71 -0.54 -19.50
CA PRO A 147 -6.85 0.10 -20.81
C PRO A 147 -6.84 1.64 -20.78
N ALA A 148 -7.03 2.28 -19.63
CA ALA A 148 -6.93 3.73 -19.47
C ALA A 148 -5.48 4.21 -19.37
N LEU A 149 -4.56 3.29 -19.06
CA LEU A 149 -3.11 3.52 -19.01
C LEU A 149 -2.53 3.41 -20.43
N ARG A 150 -2.87 4.38 -21.30
CA ARG A 150 -2.47 4.35 -22.71
C ARG A 150 -0.96 4.47 -22.88
N ASP A 151 -0.37 3.69 -23.78
CA ASP A 151 1.08 3.68 -24.07
C ASP A 151 1.64 5.08 -24.33
N GLU A 152 0.87 5.95 -25.00
CA GLU A 152 1.20 7.34 -25.31
C GLU A 152 1.49 8.21 -24.07
N PHE A 153 1.00 7.79 -22.89
CA PHE A 153 1.26 8.47 -21.63
C PHE A 153 2.56 8.05 -20.96
N TYR A 154 3.14 6.91 -21.36
CA TYR A 154 4.24 6.26 -20.66
C TYR A 154 5.61 6.69 -21.16
N ARG A 155 6.61 6.46 -20.30
CA ARG A 155 7.61 7.48 -19.97
C ARG A 155 6.92 8.66 -19.30
N LEU A 156 6.19 8.34 -18.22
CA LEU A 156 5.43 9.32 -17.45
C LEU A 156 6.34 10.52 -17.12
N PRO A 157 5.80 11.75 -17.18
CA PRO A 157 6.56 12.95 -16.85
C PRO A 157 7.14 12.86 -15.44
N GLU A 158 8.31 13.46 -15.22
CA GLU A 158 8.92 13.54 -13.89
C GLU A 158 7.96 14.18 -12.88
N VAL A 159 7.21 15.20 -13.29
CA VAL A 159 6.16 15.82 -12.47
C VAL A 159 4.88 15.84 -13.29
N GLY A 160 3.96 14.96 -12.95
CA GLY A 160 2.67 14.82 -13.62
C GLY A 160 1.97 13.54 -13.20
N ALA A 161 0.77 13.34 -13.73
CA ALA A 161 -0.03 12.14 -13.49
C ALA A 161 -1.02 11.91 -14.62
N VAL A 162 -1.45 10.66 -14.80
CA VAL A 162 -2.65 10.32 -15.56
C VAL A 162 -3.85 10.35 -14.63
N TRP A 163 -4.89 11.08 -15.01
CA TRP A 163 -6.17 11.11 -14.31
C TRP A 163 -7.21 10.32 -15.08
N THR A 164 -7.86 9.38 -14.40
CA THR A 164 -8.92 8.52 -14.96
C THR A 164 -10.13 8.55 -14.04
N GLU A 165 -11.27 9.01 -14.55
CA GLU A 165 -12.54 9.04 -13.82
C GLU A 165 -13.30 7.73 -13.99
N ASP A 166 -14.20 7.44 -13.05
CA ASP A 166 -15.16 6.35 -13.18
C ASP A 166 -14.54 4.98 -13.53
N VAL A 167 -13.46 4.65 -12.83
CA VAL A 167 -12.84 3.33 -12.91
C VAL A 167 -13.70 2.33 -12.15
N CYS A 168 -14.28 1.38 -12.88
CA CYS A 168 -15.06 0.29 -12.33
C CYS A 168 -14.16 -0.69 -11.59
N VAL A 169 -14.44 -0.92 -10.31
CA VAL A 169 -13.91 -2.04 -9.52
C VAL A 169 -14.86 -3.23 -9.68
N PHE A 170 -14.34 -4.33 -10.20
CA PHE A 170 -15.12 -5.51 -10.56
C PHE A 170 -14.65 -6.80 -9.90
N ARG A 171 -13.64 -6.73 -9.04
CA ARG A 171 -13.08 -7.89 -8.35
C ARG A 171 -12.71 -7.54 -6.92
N ASP A 172 -12.99 -8.43 -5.99
CA ASP A 172 -12.61 -8.26 -4.58
C ASP A 172 -11.11 -8.55 -4.35
N GLU A 173 -10.68 -8.50 -3.09
CA GLU A 173 -9.29 -8.72 -2.70
C GLU A 173 -8.84 -10.19 -2.81
N THR A 174 -9.79 -11.13 -2.76
CA THR A 174 -9.54 -12.58 -2.93
C THR A 174 -9.41 -12.99 -4.40
N GLY A 175 -9.73 -12.08 -5.32
CA GLY A 175 -9.65 -12.31 -6.75
C GLY A 175 -10.96 -12.76 -7.38
N ASN A 176 -12.07 -12.76 -6.64
CA ASN A 176 -13.38 -13.15 -7.14
C ASN A 176 -14.09 -11.97 -7.83
N ASP A 177 -14.67 -12.24 -9.01
CA ASP A 177 -15.41 -11.25 -9.78
C ASP A 177 -16.71 -10.88 -9.06
N LEU A 178 -16.92 -9.57 -8.86
CA LEU A 178 -18.14 -9.01 -8.27
C LEU A 178 -19.30 -9.09 -9.26
N SER A 179 -20.50 -9.38 -8.73
CA SER A 179 -21.72 -9.27 -9.51
C SER A 179 -21.96 -7.83 -9.98
N LYS A 180 -22.78 -7.65 -11.03
CA LYS A 180 -23.03 -6.32 -11.63
C LYS A 180 -23.50 -5.28 -10.60
N ASN A 181 -24.25 -5.70 -9.57
CA ASN A 181 -24.82 -4.82 -8.55
C ASN A 181 -23.84 -4.49 -7.41
N GLU A 182 -22.78 -5.29 -7.24
CA GLU A 182 -21.76 -5.08 -6.21
C GLU A 182 -20.59 -4.24 -6.70
N ARG A 183 -20.43 -4.13 -8.02
CA ARG A 183 -19.45 -3.27 -8.68
C ARG A 183 -19.59 -1.83 -8.22
N TRP A 184 -18.45 -1.17 -8.07
CA TRP A 184 -18.36 0.19 -7.56
C TRP A 184 -17.27 0.97 -8.27
N TRP A 185 -17.15 2.26 -7.96
CA TRP A 185 -16.42 3.21 -8.78
C TRP A 185 -15.43 4.01 -7.95
N VAL A 186 -14.23 4.18 -8.48
CA VAL A 186 -13.18 5.06 -7.97
C VAL A 186 -12.71 5.98 -9.09
N ASP A 187 -12.17 7.13 -8.73
CA ASP A 187 -11.31 7.88 -9.65
C ASP A 187 -9.86 7.47 -9.35
N VAL A 188 -9.00 7.45 -10.35
CA VAL A 188 -7.61 7.02 -10.20
C VAL A 188 -6.67 8.11 -10.68
N ILE A 189 -5.70 8.46 -9.83
CA ILE A 189 -4.54 9.25 -10.21
C ILE A 189 -3.33 8.31 -10.32
N SER A 190 -2.76 8.18 -11.51
CA SER A 190 -1.60 7.32 -11.76
C SER A 190 -0.35 8.16 -11.91
N ALA A 191 0.61 7.99 -11.01
CA ALA A 191 1.87 8.74 -11.03
C ALA A 191 3.02 7.85 -10.53
N GLY A 192 4.20 8.00 -11.15
CA GLY A 192 5.40 7.27 -10.73
C GLY A 192 6.30 8.05 -9.79
N MET A 193 6.82 7.38 -8.76
CA MET A 193 7.88 7.92 -7.89
C MET A 193 9.27 7.68 -8.51
N LEU A 194 10.32 8.21 -7.87
CA LEU A 194 11.71 7.88 -8.17
C LEU A 194 11.92 6.37 -8.17
N ARG A 195 12.71 5.86 -9.11
CA ARG A 195 13.08 4.43 -9.18
C ARG A 195 14.52 4.27 -8.75
N PHE A 196 14.73 3.47 -7.71
CA PHE A 196 16.05 3.13 -7.18
C PHE A 196 16.94 4.37 -6.98
N PRO A 197 16.46 5.41 -6.26
CA PRO A 197 17.29 6.56 -5.97
C PRO A 197 18.49 6.16 -5.10
N ASP A 198 19.58 6.89 -5.22
CA ASP A 198 20.73 6.69 -4.33
C ASP A 198 20.33 7.06 -2.91
N VAL A 199 20.57 6.14 -1.97
CA VAL A 199 20.25 6.30 -0.56
C VAL A 199 21.51 6.24 0.29
N GLU A 200 21.54 7.06 1.34
CA GLU A 200 22.60 7.13 2.33
C GLU A 200 22.04 6.86 3.74
N GLY A 201 22.92 6.46 4.66
CA GLY A 201 22.62 6.13 6.04
C GLY A 201 23.45 4.92 6.50
N ASP A 202 24.07 5.04 7.67
CA ASP A 202 24.85 3.96 8.26
C ASP A 202 23.94 2.82 8.78
N GLU A 203 24.53 1.67 9.10
CA GLU A 203 23.78 0.53 9.64
C GLU A 203 23.10 0.90 10.96
N GLY A 204 21.76 0.92 10.97
CA GLY A 204 20.95 1.34 12.13
C GLY A 204 20.46 2.79 12.07
N GLU A 205 20.91 3.58 11.10
CA GLU A 205 20.37 4.92 10.83
C GLU A 205 19.15 4.87 9.91
N GLU A 206 18.36 5.94 9.94
CA GLU A 206 17.24 6.10 9.03
C GLU A 206 17.77 6.36 7.61
N PRO A 207 17.45 5.53 6.60
CA PRO A 207 17.90 5.77 5.23
C PRO A 207 17.28 7.06 4.68
N ARG A 208 18.09 7.81 3.92
CA ARG A 208 17.69 9.09 3.29
C ARG A 208 18.13 9.11 1.84
N TYR A 209 17.51 9.98 1.03
CA TYR A 209 18.05 10.26 -0.30
C TYR A 209 19.41 10.95 -0.19
N ALA A 210 20.43 10.38 -0.85
CA ALA A 210 21.76 10.97 -0.93
C ALA A 210 21.75 12.34 -1.64
N SER A 211 20.81 12.52 -2.58
CA SER A 211 20.69 13.75 -3.35
C SER A 211 19.54 14.64 -2.85
N ALA A 212 19.86 15.92 -2.60
CA ALA A 212 18.83 16.94 -2.35
C ALA A 212 17.88 17.11 -3.55
N LYS A 213 18.36 16.88 -4.77
CA LYS A 213 17.53 16.96 -5.99
C LYS A 213 16.42 15.90 -5.98
N ASP A 214 16.70 14.70 -5.50
CA ASP A 214 15.72 13.62 -5.43
C ASP A 214 14.68 13.89 -4.34
N ARG A 215 15.13 14.37 -3.18
CA ARG A 215 14.23 14.85 -2.11
C ARG A 215 13.30 15.97 -2.61
N ASP A 216 13.83 16.95 -3.32
CA ASP A 216 13.02 18.04 -3.88
C ASP A 216 12.09 17.56 -4.99
N LEU A 217 12.53 16.61 -5.82
CA LEU A 217 11.68 15.99 -6.85
C LEU A 217 10.53 15.19 -6.23
N ALA A 218 10.78 14.41 -5.16
CA ALA A 218 9.73 13.71 -4.42
C ALA A 218 8.68 14.68 -3.87
N VAL A 219 9.11 15.80 -3.26
CA VAL A 219 8.21 16.87 -2.79
C VAL A 219 7.41 17.47 -3.95
N ARG A 220 8.04 17.77 -5.09
CA ARG A 220 7.34 18.31 -6.28
C ARG A 220 6.30 17.34 -6.82
N LYS A 221 6.63 16.04 -6.90
CA LYS A 221 5.72 14.96 -7.31
C LYS A 221 4.49 14.89 -6.39
N VAL A 222 4.70 14.90 -5.07
CA VAL A 222 3.61 14.94 -4.08
C VAL A 222 2.76 16.19 -4.25
N LYS A 223 3.38 17.37 -4.40
CA LYS A 223 2.66 18.64 -4.62
C LYS A 223 1.79 18.58 -5.88
N CYS A 224 2.31 18.01 -6.96
CA CYS A 224 1.59 17.82 -8.21
C CYS A 224 0.33 16.97 -8.03
N ILE A 225 0.42 15.78 -7.43
CA ILE A 225 -0.76 14.92 -7.24
C ILE A 225 -1.81 15.58 -6.35
N MET A 226 -1.39 16.31 -5.31
CA MET A 226 -2.31 17.04 -4.42
C MET A 226 -3.02 18.19 -5.15
N GLN A 227 -2.32 18.91 -6.02
CA GLN A 227 -2.91 19.96 -6.87
C GLN A 227 -3.92 19.38 -7.87
N ILE A 228 -3.61 18.24 -8.49
CA ILE A 228 -4.53 17.56 -9.41
C ILE A 228 -5.80 17.14 -8.67
N LEU A 229 -5.68 16.44 -7.53
CA LEU A 229 -6.82 16.04 -6.69
C LEU A 229 -7.71 17.24 -6.33
N LYS A 230 -7.10 18.36 -5.93
CA LYS A 230 -7.83 19.60 -5.64
C LYS A 230 -8.52 20.17 -6.89
N SER A 231 -7.85 20.22 -8.03
CA SER A 231 -8.40 20.75 -9.29
C SER A 231 -9.60 19.93 -9.81
N LYS A 232 -9.58 18.62 -9.56
CA LYS A 232 -10.69 17.70 -9.84
C LYS A 232 -11.79 17.77 -8.78
N GLY A 233 -11.58 18.54 -7.72
CA GLY A 233 -12.51 18.73 -6.60
C GLY A 233 -12.80 17.43 -5.87
N VAL A 234 -11.76 16.61 -5.66
CA VAL A 234 -11.85 15.37 -4.90
C VAL A 234 -12.13 15.68 -3.45
N GLY A 235 -13.14 15.01 -2.87
CA GLY A 235 -13.52 15.17 -1.47
C GLY A 235 -12.76 14.26 -0.52
N GLN A 236 -12.44 13.04 -0.95
CA GLN A 236 -11.68 12.06 -0.17
C GLN A 236 -10.74 11.31 -1.10
N CYS A 237 -9.51 11.05 -0.64
CA CYS A 237 -8.58 10.22 -1.39
C CYS A 237 -7.89 9.15 -0.54
N VAL A 238 -7.50 8.06 -1.21
CA VAL A 238 -6.64 7.01 -0.67
C VAL A 238 -5.28 7.07 -1.36
N LEU A 239 -4.25 7.37 -0.57
CA LEU A 239 -2.85 7.37 -0.95
C LEU A 239 -2.16 6.15 -0.31
N GLY A 240 -0.83 6.14 -0.26
CA GLY A 240 -0.06 5.13 0.46
C GLY A 240 1.43 5.40 0.41
N ALA A 241 2.24 4.40 0.74
CA ALA A 241 3.70 4.45 0.76
C ALA A 241 4.30 4.48 -0.67
N TRP A 242 4.10 5.59 -1.37
CA TRP A 242 4.38 5.74 -2.80
C TRP A 242 5.88 5.57 -3.12
N GLY A 243 6.21 4.45 -3.78
CA GLY A 243 7.58 4.11 -4.18
C GLY A 243 8.42 3.42 -3.11
N CYS A 244 7.87 3.15 -1.92
CA CYS A 244 8.63 2.56 -0.80
C CYS A 244 8.84 1.04 -0.90
N GLY A 245 8.11 0.36 -1.78
CA GLY A 245 8.29 -1.07 -2.06
C GLY A 245 9.35 -1.30 -3.15
N ALA A 246 8.92 -1.87 -4.27
CA ALA A 246 9.81 -2.27 -5.39
C ALA A 246 10.71 -1.18 -5.98
N TYR A 247 10.50 0.10 -5.66
CA TYR A 247 11.32 1.22 -6.14
C TYR A 247 12.33 1.75 -5.11
N GLY A 248 12.35 1.20 -3.90
CA GLY A 248 13.42 1.44 -2.92
C GLY A 248 13.47 2.84 -2.35
N ASN A 249 12.36 3.59 -2.33
CA ASN A 249 12.35 4.90 -1.70
C ASN A 249 12.32 4.76 -0.17
N PRO A 250 13.12 5.53 0.59
CA PRO A 250 13.02 5.53 2.04
C PRO A 250 11.64 6.00 2.52
N VAL A 251 11.01 5.20 3.38
CA VAL A 251 9.66 5.46 3.91
C VAL A 251 9.57 6.84 4.57
N GLY A 252 10.59 7.21 5.35
CA GLY A 252 10.63 8.50 6.03
C GLY A 252 10.74 9.69 5.07
N GLU A 253 11.49 9.58 3.97
CA GLU A 253 11.60 10.66 2.97
C GLU A 253 10.25 10.89 2.28
N VAL A 254 9.56 9.81 1.88
CA VAL A 254 8.24 9.90 1.22
C VAL A 254 7.19 10.44 2.20
N ALA A 255 7.16 9.95 3.44
CA ALA A 255 6.26 10.44 4.48
C ALA A 255 6.48 11.93 4.79
N ARG A 256 7.75 12.38 4.90
CA ARG A 256 8.10 13.80 5.06
C ARG A 256 7.70 14.64 3.85
N ALA A 257 7.80 14.11 2.64
CA ALA A 257 7.32 14.81 1.45
C ALA A 257 5.81 15.06 1.51
N PHE A 258 5.02 14.06 1.91
CA PHE A 258 3.59 14.21 2.19
C PHE A 258 3.31 15.18 3.34
N GLN A 259 4.04 15.07 4.46
CA GLN A 259 3.92 15.98 5.59
C GLN A 259 4.13 17.44 5.17
N LYS A 260 5.20 17.73 4.42
CA LYS A 260 5.53 19.07 3.94
C LYS A 260 4.41 19.66 3.08
N VAL A 261 3.85 18.87 2.16
CA VAL A 261 2.79 19.34 1.26
C VAL A 261 1.43 19.46 1.95
N ILE A 262 1.08 18.53 2.85
CA ILE A 262 -0.24 18.48 3.47
C ILE A 262 -0.35 19.44 4.68
N LEU A 263 0.71 19.51 5.50
CA LEU A 263 0.71 20.29 6.74
C LEU A 263 1.29 21.71 6.57
N HIS A 264 2.40 21.88 5.85
CA HIS A 264 3.11 23.18 5.79
C HIS A 264 2.60 24.14 4.70
N ASP A 265 2.14 23.65 3.55
CA ASP A 265 1.49 24.50 2.52
C ASP A 265 0.05 24.93 2.93
N GLY A 266 -0.40 24.56 4.14
CA GLY A 266 -1.73 24.82 4.70
C GLY A 266 -2.03 26.25 5.19
N LYS A 267 -1.08 27.20 5.07
CA LYS A 267 -1.33 28.64 5.36
C LYS A 267 -1.93 29.41 4.17
N GLY A 268 -2.15 28.75 3.02
CA GLY A 268 -2.85 29.32 1.88
C GLY A 268 -4.37 29.14 2.00
N ASN A 269 -5.09 30.26 1.95
CA ASN A 269 -6.54 30.46 2.09
C ASN A 269 -7.43 29.72 1.07
N GLY A 270 -7.27 28.41 0.91
CA GLY A 270 -8.05 27.63 -0.03
C GLY A 270 -7.76 26.14 0.03
N ARG A 271 -7.99 25.49 1.17
CA ARG A 271 -8.23 24.05 1.15
C ARG A 271 -9.51 23.86 0.34
N GLY A 272 -9.39 23.23 -0.84
CA GLY A 272 -10.52 23.01 -1.74
C GLY A 272 -11.49 21.98 -1.16
N ASP A 273 -12.23 21.27 -2.01
CA ASP A 273 -13.21 20.28 -1.56
C ASP A 273 -12.64 19.08 -0.78
N LEU A 274 -11.31 18.94 -0.68
CA LEU A 274 -10.62 17.80 -0.04
C LEU A 274 -10.79 17.83 1.48
N LYS A 275 -11.58 16.91 2.01
CA LYS A 275 -11.93 16.76 3.42
C LYS A 275 -11.09 15.69 4.13
N GLU A 276 -10.72 14.63 3.42
CA GLU A 276 -10.04 13.47 4.02
C GLU A 276 -8.97 12.86 3.12
N ILE A 277 -7.82 12.56 3.69
CA ILE A 277 -6.71 11.83 3.08
C ILE A 277 -6.44 10.59 3.92
N VAL A 278 -6.49 9.42 3.30
CA VAL A 278 -6.18 8.15 3.98
C VAL A 278 -4.97 7.51 3.30
N PHE A 279 -3.95 7.16 4.06
CA PHE A 279 -2.82 6.37 3.57
C PHE A 279 -3.09 4.90 3.83
N ALA A 280 -3.40 4.14 2.78
CA ALA A 280 -3.57 2.69 2.85
C ALA A 280 -2.21 2.01 2.59
N ILE A 281 -1.70 1.29 3.59
CA ILE A 281 -0.40 0.61 3.53
C ILE A 281 -0.61 -0.82 4.00
N LYS A 282 -0.32 -1.81 3.16
CA LYS A 282 -0.60 -3.23 3.49
C LYS A 282 0.28 -3.75 4.63
N GLU A 283 1.58 -3.46 4.58
CA GLU A 283 2.53 -3.95 5.58
C GLU A 283 2.44 -3.10 6.86
N ARG A 284 2.16 -3.75 8.00
CA ARG A 284 1.92 -3.08 9.28
C ARG A 284 3.14 -2.28 9.76
N LYS A 285 4.34 -2.84 9.63
CA LYS A 285 5.58 -2.16 10.02
C LYS A 285 5.80 -0.88 9.22
N MET A 286 5.69 -0.96 7.90
CA MET A 286 5.77 0.22 7.03
C MET A 286 4.67 1.24 7.35
N ALA A 287 3.45 0.81 7.68
CA ALA A 287 2.37 1.71 8.08
C ALA A 287 2.71 2.48 9.37
N LEU A 288 3.26 1.80 10.37
CA LEU A 288 3.71 2.41 11.63
C LEU A 288 4.85 3.42 11.40
N ASP A 289 5.86 3.04 10.61
CA ASP A 289 6.96 3.93 10.27
C ASP A 289 6.48 5.15 9.49
N PHE A 290 5.62 4.93 8.48
CA PHE A 290 5.04 6.00 7.68
C PHE A 290 4.23 6.97 8.53
N ALA A 291 3.39 6.47 9.45
CA ALA A 291 2.63 7.30 10.38
C ALA A 291 3.55 8.13 11.28
N ARG A 292 4.58 7.50 11.87
CA ARG A 292 5.57 8.16 12.74
C ARG A 292 6.26 9.34 12.05
N TYR A 293 6.63 9.19 10.79
CA TYR A 293 7.29 10.26 10.02
C TYR A 293 6.31 11.31 9.48
N LEU A 294 5.05 10.93 9.21
CA LEU A 294 4.02 11.83 8.71
C LEU A 294 3.52 12.79 9.80
N ASP A 295 3.10 12.26 10.95
CA ASP A 295 2.71 13.03 12.13
C ASP A 295 2.81 12.12 13.36
N LYS A 296 3.62 12.52 14.35
CA LYS A 296 3.86 11.73 15.57
C LYS A 296 2.60 11.44 16.38
N ASN A 297 1.52 12.20 16.18
CA ASN A 297 0.25 12.00 16.87
C ASN A 297 -0.72 11.10 16.10
N LEU A 298 -0.35 10.64 14.90
CA LEU A 298 -1.23 9.86 14.06
C LEU A 298 -1.24 8.40 14.50
N GLN A 299 -2.44 7.91 14.82
CA GLN A 299 -2.64 6.49 15.12
C GLN A 299 -2.85 5.71 13.82
N VAL A 300 -2.32 4.49 13.79
CA VAL A 300 -2.55 3.55 12.69
C VAL A 300 -3.81 2.76 13.01
N GLU A 301 -4.80 2.85 12.13
CA GLU A 301 -6.04 2.08 12.22
C GLU A 301 -5.89 0.77 11.44
N GLU A 302 -6.64 -0.25 11.82
CA GLU A 302 -6.79 -1.46 11.00
C GLU A 302 -8.17 -1.49 10.36
N VAL A 303 -8.26 -1.94 9.11
CA VAL A 303 -9.57 -2.24 8.53
C VAL A 303 -10.13 -3.45 9.29
N ALA A 304 -11.33 -3.33 9.87
CA ALA A 304 -12.06 -4.48 10.40
C ALA A 304 -12.24 -5.49 9.26
N ARG A 305 -11.50 -6.61 9.34
CA ARG A 305 -11.43 -7.62 8.28
C ARG A 305 -12.63 -8.55 8.46
N ASP A 306 -13.45 -8.71 7.42
CA ASP A 306 -14.59 -9.62 7.47
C ASP A 306 -14.16 -11.10 7.54
N GLN A 307 -12.88 -11.44 7.34
CA GLN A 307 -12.34 -12.80 7.43
C GLN A 307 -10.84 -12.80 7.84
N PRO A 308 -10.35 -13.86 8.52
CA PRO A 308 -8.96 -13.95 8.98
C PRO A 308 -7.96 -13.99 7.83
N GLU A 309 -6.75 -13.53 8.14
CA GLU A 309 -5.61 -13.32 7.25
C GLU A 309 -5.32 -14.48 6.29
N GLN A 310 -5.12 -14.15 5.01
CA GLN A 310 -4.01 -14.76 4.28
C GLN A 310 -2.83 -13.81 4.47
N ILE A 311 -1.94 -14.16 5.40
CA ILE A 311 -0.62 -13.56 5.51
C ILE A 311 0.04 -13.71 4.13
N ASP A 312 0.82 -12.72 3.69
CA ASP A 312 1.65 -12.95 2.52
C ASP A 312 2.59 -14.12 2.86
N GLU A 313 2.30 -15.30 2.30
CA GLU A 313 2.96 -16.57 2.69
C GLU A 313 4.47 -16.51 2.48
N GLU A 314 4.96 -15.51 1.74
CA GLU A 314 6.38 -15.20 1.58
C GLU A 314 6.96 -14.61 2.89
N GLU A 315 6.24 -13.72 3.58
CA GLU A 315 6.61 -13.20 4.91
C GLU A 315 6.47 -14.27 6.01
N GLU A 316 5.43 -15.11 5.94
CA GLU A 316 5.24 -16.21 6.91
C GLU A 316 6.31 -17.30 6.75
N ARG A 317 6.71 -17.61 5.50
CA ARG A 317 7.82 -18.53 5.21
C ARG A 317 9.17 -17.98 5.63
N ASP A 318 9.42 -16.69 5.40
CA ASP A 318 10.66 -16.06 5.84
C ASP A 318 10.75 -16.04 7.37
N ALA A 319 9.62 -15.80 8.07
CA ALA A 319 9.55 -15.90 9.52
C ALA A 319 9.78 -17.33 10.04
N GLU A 320 9.16 -18.34 9.42
CA GLU A 320 9.32 -19.75 9.80
C GLU A 320 10.74 -20.24 9.55
N ALA A 321 11.34 -19.90 8.40
CA ALA A 321 12.70 -20.27 8.06
C ALA A 321 13.76 -19.55 8.91
N ILE A 322 13.46 -18.35 9.43
CA ILE A 322 14.28 -17.66 10.44
C ILE A 322 14.20 -18.38 11.79
N ARG A 323 13.00 -18.77 12.23
CA ARG A 323 12.80 -19.51 13.49
C ARG A 323 13.52 -20.86 13.47
N GLU A 324 13.45 -21.59 12.36
CA GLU A 324 14.12 -22.88 12.21
C GLU A 324 15.65 -22.74 12.28
N LEU A 325 16.23 -21.72 11.63
CA LEU A 325 17.66 -21.42 11.72
C LEU A 325 18.08 -21.04 13.14
N GLN A 326 17.28 -20.23 13.84
CA GLN A 326 17.55 -19.83 15.22
C GLN A 326 17.53 -21.03 16.18
N GLU A 327 16.57 -21.94 16.00
CA GLU A 327 16.48 -23.17 16.79
C GLU A 327 17.68 -24.09 16.53
N GLN A 328 18.08 -24.27 15.27
CA GLN A 328 19.27 -25.06 14.91
C GLN A 328 20.56 -24.48 15.53
N ILE A 329 20.71 -23.15 15.53
CA ILE A 329 21.84 -22.48 16.19
C ILE A 329 21.81 -22.74 17.70
N SER A 330 20.66 -22.60 18.36
CA SER A 330 20.51 -22.86 19.79
C SER A 330 20.83 -24.31 20.17
N GLN A 331 20.39 -25.27 19.37
CA GLN A 331 20.69 -26.69 19.60
C GLN A 331 22.19 -27.00 19.42
N LEU A 332 22.87 -26.33 18.49
CA LEU A 332 24.31 -26.45 18.30
C LEU A 332 25.11 -25.83 19.45
N ASP A 333 24.66 -24.69 19.99
CA ASP A 333 25.31 -24.04 21.14
C ASP A 333 25.33 -24.97 22.36
N VAL A 334 24.20 -25.62 22.68
CA VAL A 334 24.12 -26.61 23.77
C VAL A 334 25.05 -27.81 23.53
N ARG A 335 25.17 -28.28 22.29
CA ARG A 335 26.06 -29.41 21.96
C ARG A 335 27.53 -29.02 22.06
N ILE A 336 27.89 -27.80 21.70
CA ILE A 336 29.26 -27.26 21.83
C ILE A 336 29.65 -27.21 23.31
N GLU A 337 28.78 -26.71 24.18
CA GLU A 337 29.01 -26.64 25.63
C GLU A 337 29.19 -28.01 26.27
N GLN A 338 28.47 -29.02 25.78
CA GLN A 338 28.53 -30.39 26.30
C GLN A 338 29.65 -31.24 25.68
N CYS A 339 30.30 -30.75 24.62
CA CYS A 339 31.33 -31.51 23.90
C CYS A 339 32.70 -31.42 24.57
N LYS A 340 33.27 -32.57 24.93
CA LYS A 340 34.59 -32.66 25.58
C LYS A 340 35.76 -32.88 24.61
N THR A 341 35.47 -33.04 23.32
CA THR A 341 36.46 -33.42 22.29
C THR A 341 36.83 -32.20 21.44
N PRO A 342 38.09 -31.70 21.51
CA PRO A 342 38.47 -30.44 20.86
C PRO A 342 38.25 -30.40 19.34
N SER A 343 38.49 -31.50 18.63
CA SER A 343 38.30 -31.58 17.18
C SER A 343 36.82 -31.55 16.77
N LEU A 344 35.93 -32.06 17.60
CA LEU A 344 34.48 -32.05 17.38
C LEU A 344 33.90 -30.68 17.70
N THR A 345 34.37 -30.03 18.78
CA THR A 345 34.02 -28.65 19.13
C THR A 345 34.34 -27.68 18.00
N ALA A 346 35.57 -27.73 17.43
CA ALA A 346 35.97 -26.88 16.32
C ALA A 346 35.11 -27.08 15.05
N SER A 347 34.69 -28.32 14.78
CA SER A 347 33.81 -28.65 13.66
C SER A 347 32.39 -28.08 13.86
N LEU A 348 31.83 -28.21 15.07
CA LEU A 348 30.50 -27.67 15.41
C LEU A 348 30.50 -26.13 15.40
N GLU A 349 31.58 -25.48 15.85
CA GLU A 349 31.73 -24.03 15.78
C GLU A 349 31.75 -23.50 14.34
N THR A 350 32.38 -24.25 13.42
CA THR A 350 32.40 -23.93 11.98
C THR A 350 30.99 -24.00 11.39
N ILE A 351 30.21 -25.04 11.75
CA ILE A 351 28.82 -25.19 11.31
C ILE A 351 27.95 -24.07 11.88
N ARG A 352 28.11 -23.72 13.16
CA ARG A 352 27.39 -22.61 13.80
C ARG A 352 27.68 -21.27 13.11
N ALA A 353 28.94 -21.00 12.77
CA ALA A 353 29.32 -19.78 12.06
C ALA A 353 28.62 -19.70 10.69
N GLY A 354 28.60 -20.81 9.94
CA GLY A 354 27.89 -20.89 8.66
C GLY A 354 26.38 -20.63 8.77
N LEU A 355 25.72 -21.14 9.81
CA LEU A 355 24.30 -20.89 10.05
C LEU A 355 24.02 -19.44 10.48
N LYS A 356 24.92 -18.82 11.27
CA LYS A 356 24.82 -17.40 11.64
C LYS A 356 24.98 -16.48 10.42
N ASP A 357 25.88 -16.82 9.50
CA ASP A 357 26.03 -16.08 8.24
C ASP A 357 24.80 -16.23 7.34
N GLN A 358 24.21 -17.43 7.27
CA GLN A 358 22.95 -17.65 6.55
C GLN A 358 21.78 -16.86 7.16
N LEU A 359 21.73 -16.74 8.49
CA LEU A 359 20.75 -15.91 9.19
C LEU A 359 20.96 -14.41 8.93
N ALA A 360 22.22 -13.96 8.87
CA ALA A 360 22.57 -12.55 8.61
C ALA A 360 22.29 -12.12 7.16
N GLN A 361 22.36 -13.04 6.20
CA GLN A 361 22.05 -12.79 4.78
C GLN A 361 20.55 -12.76 4.48
N ARG A 362 19.69 -13.16 5.42
CA ARG A 362 18.24 -13.13 5.27
C ARG A 362 17.64 -11.80 5.73
N PRO A 363 16.60 -11.28 5.06
CA PRO A 363 15.93 -10.04 5.47
C PRO A 363 15.36 -10.22 6.89
N LYS A 364 15.68 -9.29 7.80
CA LYS A 364 15.22 -9.36 9.21
C LYS A 364 13.71 -9.19 9.30
N VAL A 365 12.98 -10.31 9.39
CA VAL A 365 11.60 -10.33 9.87
C VAL A 365 11.64 -10.09 11.38
N THR A 366 11.14 -8.95 11.83
CA THR A 366 10.96 -8.66 13.26
C THR A 366 9.86 -9.57 13.81
N ALA A 367 10.25 -10.69 14.41
CA ALA A 367 9.35 -11.58 15.14
C ALA A 367 8.77 -10.83 16.36
N THR A 368 7.46 -10.67 16.39
CA THR A 368 6.69 -10.37 17.60
C THR A 368 6.75 -11.62 18.49
N THR A 369 7.46 -11.52 19.60
CA THR A 369 7.32 -12.47 20.72
C THR A 369 6.07 -12.10 21.51
N ASP A 370 5.01 -12.89 21.36
CA ASP A 370 3.94 -12.99 22.35
C ASP A 370 4.52 -13.63 23.62
N SER A 371 4.78 -12.83 24.64
CA SER A 371 4.86 -13.31 26.02
C SER A 371 3.49 -13.08 26.66
N ALA A 372 2.60 -14.06 26.52
CA ALA A 372 1.44 -14.17 27.39
C ALA A 372 1.91 -14.72 28.74
N GLU A 373 2.14 -13.82 29.68
CA GLU A 373 1.99 -14.11 31.10
C GLU A 373 0.50 -14.39 31.33
N ASP A 374 0.14 -15.64 31.63
CA ASP A 374 -1.16 -15.95 32.21
C ASP A 374 -0.96 -16.29 33.68
N ALA A 375 -1.36 -15.32 34.50
CA ALA A 375 -1.70 -15.49 35.89
C ALA A 375 -3.18 -15.89 35.98
N SER A 376 -3.45 -17.06 36.56
CA SER A 376 -4.72 -17.38 37.21
C SER A 376 -4.37 -18.38 38.33
N SER A 377 -4.30 -17.99 39.60
CA SER A 377 -5.43 -17.83 40.52
C SER A 377 -6.39 -19.02 40.47
N ASP A 378 -6.15 -20.01 41.33
CA ASP A 378 -7.19 -20.83 41.92
C ASP A 378 -6.90 -20.89 43.43
N ASP A 379 -7.63 -20.04 44.15
CA ASP A 379 -7.92 -20.21 45.57
C ASP A 379 -8.99 -21.31 45.68
N GLU A 380 -8.68 -22.40 46.37
CA GLU A 380 -9.68 -23.12 47.16
C GLU A 380 -9.07 -23.45 48.53
N ASP A 381 -9.62 -22.78 49.55
CA ASP A 381 -9.54 -23.12 50.96
C ASP A 381 -10.04 -24.56 51.20
N GLU A 382 -9.37 -25.31 52.07
CA GLU A 382 -9.89 -25.70 53.38
C GLU A 382 -9.13 -26.91 53.96
N ASP A 383 -8.85 -26.74 55.25
CA ASP A 383 -8.82 -27.76 56.30
C ASP A 383 -7.59 -28.66 56.57
N ALA A 384 -7.04 -28.33 57.74
CA ALA A 384 -6.95 -29.22 58.89
C ALA A 384 -5.71 -30.10 59.09
N SER A 385 -5.02 -29.73 60.17
CA SER A 385 -4.56 -30.59 61.26
C SER A 385 -3.26 -31.40 61.12
N GLU A 386 -2.44 -31.15 62.15
CA GLU A 386 -1.30 -31.90 62.72
C GLU A 386 0.10 -31.71 62.13
#